data_AF-M8BPN1-F1
#
_entry.id   AF-M8BPN1-F1
#
_cell.length_a   1.000
_cell.length_b   1.000
_cell.length_c   1.000
_cell.angle_alpha   90.00
_cell.angle_beta   90.00
_cell.angle_gamma   90.00
#
_symmetry.space_group_name_H-M   'P 1'
#
loop_
_entity.id
_entity.type
_entity.pdbx_description
1 polymer ?
#
loop_
_entity_poly.entity_id
_entity_poly.type
_entity_poly.pdbx_seq_one_letter_code
_entity_poly.pdbx_strand_id
1 'polypeptide(L)'
;MAEILSGERILRADEFISLFQRIFQVVGMPDDTTWPGFTSLPHAAPPPLVPGQQSTLRDLFPEETLSAEGFEVLNGLLTCNPDKRLTAAAALKLPWFATAAANVHPAAPPAAAAKLDTTAVSIKEEVVEFVPLMPPRKRVTAMKTLIRKKAPLIVPPARRYLELFR
;
A
#
# COMPACT_ATOMS: atom_id res chain seq x y z
N MET A 1 2.22 -11.86 13.70
CA MET A 1 1.00 -12.60 14.07
C MET A 1 0.71 -13.69 13.07
N ALA A 2 0.36 -13.37 11.82
CA ALA A 2 0.06 -14.37 10.78
C ALA A 2 1.12 -15.48 10.66
N GLU A 3 2.39 -15.11 10.46
CA GLU A 3 3.48 -16.10 10.31
C GLU A 3 3.71 -16.97 11.55
N ILE A 4 3.39 -16.44 12.73
CA ILE A 4 3.52 -17.18 14.00
C ILE A 4 2.41 -18.22 14.10
N LEU A 5 1.20 -17.88 13.63
CA LEU A 5 0.03 -18.76 13.67
C LEU A 5 0.10 -19.83 12.58
N SER A 6 0.56 -19.49 11.38
CA SER A 6 0.68 -20.43 10.26
C SER A 6 2.00 -21.21 10.24
N GLY A 7 3.05 -20.73 10.92
CA GLY A 7 4.40 -21.26 10.82
C GLY A 7 5.12 -20.94 9.49
N GLU A 8 4.46 -20.19 8.60
CA GLU A 8 4.93 -19.92 7.23
C GLU A 8 4.80 -18.45 6.87
N ARG A 9 5.61 -18.01 5.89
CA ARG A 9 5.54 -16.63 5.35
C ARG A 9 4.40 -16.49 4.35
N ILE A 10 3.22 -16.10 4.83
CA ILE A 10 2.01 -15.97 4.00
C ILE A 10 2.10 -14.87 2.91
N LEU A 11 2.91 -13.84 3.14
CA LEU A 11 3.13 -12.69 2.25
C LEU A 11 4.54 -12.74 1.64
N ARG A 12 4.82 -13.82 0.92
CA ARG A 12 6.10 -14.02 0.23
C ARG A 12 5.91 -14.04 -1.28
N ALA A 13 6.76 -13.32 -1.99
CA ALA A 13 6.92 -13.38 -3.42
C ALA A 13 8.34 -12.93 -3.80
N ASP A 14 8.77 -13.25 -5.02
CA ASP A 14 10.11 -12.92 -5.51
C ASP A 14 10.17 -11.49 -6.07
N GLU A 15 9.08 -11.02 -6.68
CA GLU A 15 8.98 -9.69 -7.30
C GLU A 15 7.96 -8.80 -6.60
N PHE A 16 8.15 -7.48 -6.70
CA PHE A 16 7.27 -6.49 -6.08
C PHE A 16 5.82 -6.61 -6.55
N ILE A 17 5.60 -6.80 -7.86
CA ILE A 17 4.25 -6.94 -8.44
C ILE A 17 3.57 -8.20 -7.90
N SER A 18 4.31 -9.31 -7.84
CA SER A 18 3.81 -10.58 -7.30
C SER A 18 3.52 -10.50 -5.80
N LEU A 19 4.31 -9.73 -5.04
CA LEU A 19 4.03 -9.46 -3.63
C LEU A 19 2.73 -8.67 -3.46
N PHE A 20 2.52 -7.64 -4.27
CA PHE A 20 1.26 -6.88 -4.27
C PHE A 20 0.05 -7.75 -4.63
N GLN A 21 0.18 -8.61 -5.64
CA GLN A 21 -0.85 -9.60 -5.98
C GLN A 21 -1.14 -10.52 -4.80
N ARG A 22 -0.10 -11.00 -4.12
CA ARG A 22 -0.25 -11.88 -2.95
C ARG A 22 -0.95 -11.18 -1.80
N ILE A 23 -0.60 -9.92 -1.52
CA ILE A 23 -1.26 -9.10 -0.48
C ILE A 23 -2.76 -8.99 -0.77
N PHE A 24 -3.15 -8.60 -1.99
CA PHE A 24 -4.57 -8.44 -2.34
C PHE A 24 -5.32 -9.77 -2.48
N GLN A 25 -4.63 -10.88 -2.75
CA GLN A 25 -5.24 -12.20 -2.67
C GLN A 25 -5.58 -12.57 -1.23
N VAL A 26 -4.67 -12.33 -0.30
CA VAL A 26 -4.85 -12.67 1.11
C VAL A 26 -5.85 -11.72 1.78
N VAL A 27 -5.64 -10.42 1.67
CA VAL A 27 -6.43 -9.40 2.39
C VAL A 27 -7.71 -9.02 1.64
N GLY A 28 -7.78 -9.29 0.34
CA GLY A 28 -8.84 -8.80 -0.53
C GLY A 28 -8.44 -7.52 -1.28
N MET A 29 -9.03 -7.34 -2.46
CA MET A 29 -8.78 -6.16 -3.29
C MET A 29 -9.51 -4.95 -2.67
N PRO A 30 -8.81 -3.83 -2.41
CA PRO A 30 -9.48 -2.61 -1.98
C PRO A 30 -10.38 -2.10 -3.10
N ASP A 31 -11.63 -1.80 -2.74
CA ASP A 31 -12.61 -1.12 -3.58
C ASP A 31 -12.81 0.32 -3.09
N ASP A 32 -13.59 1.12 -3.84
CA ASP A 32 -13.87 2.51 -3.47
C ASP A 32 -14.63 2.64 -2.14
N THR A 33 -15.26 1.57 -1.66
CA THR A 33 -15.93 1.55 -0.35
C THR A 33 -14.92 1.34 0.80
N THR A 34 -13.97 0.43 0.62
CA THR A 34 -12.94 0.11 1.62
C THR A 34 -11.86 1.19 1.65
N TRP A 35 -11.39 1.64 0.48
CA TRP A 35 -10.35 2.65 0.33
C TRP A 35 -10.69 3.67 -0.80
N PRO A 36 -11.44 4.73 -0.46
CA PRO A 36 -11.73 5.80 -1.40
C PRO A 36 -10.45 6.44 -1.94
N GLY A 37 -10.34 6.58 -3.27
CA GLY A 37 -9.19 7.20 -3.91
C GLY A 37 -7.96 6.29 -4.05
N PHE A 38 -8.08 4.99 -3.76
CA PHE A 38 -6.99 4.02 -3.96
C PHE A 38 -6.43 4.07 -5.39
N THR A 39 -7.30 4.15 -6.39
CA THR A 39 -6.93 4.23 -7.82
C THR A 39 -6.21 5.52 -8.19
N SER A 40 -6.31 6.57 -7.37
CA SER A 40 -5.66 7.87 -7.59
C SER A 40 -4.25 7.94 -7.01
N LEU A 41 -3.82 6.92 -6.25
CA LEU A 41 -2.50 6.90 -5.65
C LEU A 41 -1.40 6.69 -6.71
N PRO A 42 -0.24 7.36 -6.56
CA PRO A 42 0.90 7.12 -7.44
C PRO A 42 1.34 5.66 -7.32
N HIS A 43 1.50 4.99 -8.46
CA HIS A 43 1.89 3.58 -8.53
C HIS A 43 0.84 2.56 -8.04
N ALA A 44 -0.39 2.98 -7.74
CA ALA A 44 -1.48 2.05 -7.43
C ALA A 44 -2.10 1.43 -8.70
N ALA A 45 -1.31 1.26 -9.76
CA ALA A 45 -1.75 0.51 -10.93
C ALA A 45 -2.19 -0.87 -10.42
N PRO A 46 -3.49 -1.20 -10.49
CA PRO A 46 -3.96 -2.46 -9.95
C PRO A 46 -3.23 -3.57 -10.70
N PRO A 47 -2.64 -4.54 -10.00
CA PRO A 47 -2.15 -5.72 -10.68
C PRO A 47 -3.29 -6.33 -11.49
N PRO A 48 -3.01 -7.12 -12.54
CA PRO A 48 -4.05 -7.88 -13.23
C PRO A 48 -4.66 -8.87 -12.23
N LEU A 49 -5.71 -8.44 -11.54
CA LEU A 49 -6.47 -9.13 -10.52
C LEU A 49 -7.93 -9.07 -10.94
N VAL A 50 -8.64 -10.16 -10.72
CA VAL A 50 -10.05 -10.26 -11.08
C VAL A 50 -10.86 -9.34 -10.15
N PRO A 51 -11.65 -8.39 -10.68
CA PRO A 51 -12.56 -7.59 -9.88
C PRO A 51 -13.49 -8.50 -9.06
N GLY A 52 -13.60 -8.24 -7.75
CA GLY A 52 -14.46 -9.02 -6.85
C GLY A 52 -13.80 -10.24 -6.19
N GLN A 53 -12.47 -10.40 -6.30
CA GLN A 53 -11.75 -11.41 -5.54
C GLN A 53 -11.88 -11.13 -4.02
N GLN A 54 -12.51 -12.08 -3.33
CA GLN A 54 -12.71 -12.03 -1.88
C GLN A 54 -11.39 -12.33 -1.14
N SER A 55 -11.30 -11.85 0.10
CA SER A 55 -10.18 -12.16 0.99
C SER A 55 -10.12 -13.66 1.29
N THR A 56 -8.94 -14.27 1.13
CA THR A 56 -8.68 -15.64 1.58
C THR A 56 -8.13 -15.72 3.00
N LEU A 57 -8.07 -14.59 3.73
CA LEU A 57 -7.52 -14.53 5.08
C LEU A 57 -8.23 -15.49 6.02
N ARG A 58 -9.55 -15.62 5.91
CA ARG A 58 -10.35 -16.52 6.75
C ARG A 58 -10.10 -17.99 6.42
N ASP A 59 -9.83 -18.30 5.16
CA ASP A 59 -9.48 -19.66 4.73
C ASP A 59 -8.11 -20.07 5.28
N LEU A 60 -7.17 -19.11 5.37
CA LEU A 60 -5.83 -19.32 5.94
C LEU A 60 -5.84 -19.45 7.46
N PHE A 61 -6.78 -18.80 8.13
CA PHE A 61 -6.93 -18.78 9.59
C PHE A 61 -8.35 -19.17 9.99
N PRO A 62 -8.70 -20.47 9.85
CA PRO A 62 -10.00 -20.97 10.25
C PRO A 62 -10.12 -20.95 11.79
N GLU A 63 -11.34 -21.10 12.31
CA GLU A 63 -11.65 -20.87 13.72
C GLU A 63 -10.90 -21.80 14.67
N GLU A 64 -10.51 -22.99 14.19
CA GLU A 64 -9.68 -23.95 14.93
C GLU A 64 -8.25 -23.44 15.18
N THR A 65 -7.74 -22.58 14.30
CA THR A 65 -6.39 -22.00 14.41
C THR A 65 -6.39 -20.65 15.11
N LEU A 66 -7.46 -19.86 14.92
CA LEU A 66 -7.57 -18.50 15.41
C LEU A 66 -9.03 -18.18 15.71
N SER A 67 -9.33 -17.88 16.98
CA SER A 67 -10.71 -17.53 17.38
C SER A 67 -11.23 -16.32 16.62
N ALA A 68 -12.56 -16.13 16.63
CA ALA A 68 -13.20 -14.97 16.03
C ALA A 68 -12.58 -13.62 16.48
N GLU A 69 -12.31 -13.48 17.78
CA GLU A 69 -11.70 -12.28 18.36
C GLU A 69 -10.24 -12.08 17.89
N GLY A 70 -9.47 -13.15 17.79
CA GLY A 70 -8.09 -13.09 17.31
C GLY A 70 -8.01 -12.78 15.83
N PHE A 71 -8.97 -13.26 15.06
CA PHE A 71 -9.07 -12.91 13.66
C PHE A 71 -9.46 -11.44 13.47
N GLU A 72 -10.32 -10.89 14.31
CA GLU A 72 -10.65 -9.47 14.26
C GLU A 72 -9.38 -8.60 14.40
N VAL A 73 -8.51 -8.95 15.36
CA VAL A 73 -7.19 -8.32 15.51
C VAL A 73 -6.37 -8.48 14.22
N LEU A 74 -6.23 -9.71 13.72
CA LEU A 74 -5.39 -10.00 12.55
C LEU A 74 -5.88 -9.24 11.29
N ASN A 75 -7.18 -9.27 11.03
CA ASN A 75 -7.81 -8.60 9.91
C ASN A 75 -7.67 -7.07 10.02
N GLY A 76 -7.87 -6.52 11.23
CA GLY A 76 -7.67 -5.10 11.49
C GLY A 76 -6.23 -4.65 11.25
N LEU A 77 -5.24 -5.44 11.67
CA LEU A 77 -3.81 -5.15 11.45
C LEU A 77 -3.42 -5.20 9.97
N LEU A 78 -4.04 -6.09 9.20
CA LEU A 78 -3.75 -6.28 7.78
C LEU A 78 -4.60 -5.41 6.85
N THR A 79 -5.50 -4.58 7.39
CA THR A 79 -6.36 -3.69 6.59
C THR A 79 -5.54 -2.81 5.64
N CYS A 80 -5.86 -2.89 4.34
CA CYS A 80 -5.13 -2.21 3.27
C CYS A 80 -5.11 -0.69 3.46
N ASN A 81 -6.27 -0.09 3.73
CA ASN A 81 -6.40 1.34 3.96
C ASN A 81 -5.71 1.74 5.28
N PRO A 82 -4.64 2.55 5.26
CA PRO A 82 -3.90 2.93 6.46
C PRO A 82 -4.74 3.73 7.45
N ASP A 83 -5.68 4.56 6.98
CA ASP A 83 -6.53 5.39 7.85
C ASP A 83 -7.54 4.56 8.63
N LYS A 84 -7.92 3.39 8.10
CA LYS A 84 -8.82 2.43 8.76
C LYS A 84 -8.06 1.30 9.46
N ARG A 85 -6.73 1.24 9.34
CA ARG A 85 -5.92 0.14 9.89
C ARG A 85 -5.91 0.20 11.40
N LEU A 86 -6.06 -0.97 12.04
CA LEU A 86 -6.06 -1.08 13.48
C LEU A 86 -4.71 -0.63 14.06
N THR A 87 -4.73 0.33 14.97
CA THR A 87 -3.54 0.79 15.68
C THR A 87 -3.16 -0.19 16.79
N ALA A 88 -1.87 -0.23 17.17
CA ALA A 88 -1.42 -1.11 18.25
C ALA A 88 -2.15 -0.84 19.59
N ALA A 89 -2.38 0.43 19.93
CA ALA A 89 -3.09 0.82 21.15
C ALA A 89 -4.58 0.42 21.13
N ALA A 90 -5.21 0.41 19.96
CA ALA A 90 -6.57 -0.08 19.80
C ALA A 90 -6.62 -1.62 19.84
N ALA A 91 -5.66 -2.30 19.20
CA ALA A 91 -5.58 -3.75 19.19
C ALA A 91 -5.50 -4.34 20.60
N LEU A 92 -4.68 -3.74 21.49
CA LEU A 92 -4.54 -4.19 22.88
C LEU A 92 -5.84 -4.09 23.71
N LYS A 93 -6.83 -3.33 23.27
CA LYS A 93 -8.12 -3.19 23.94
C LYS A 93 -9.15 -4.22 23.46
N LEU A 94 -8.84 -4.99 22.41
CA LEU A 94 -9.75 -5.99 21.87
C LEU A 94 -9.83 -7.23 22.79
N PRO A 95 -10.97 -7.95 22.80
CA PRO A 95 -11.21 -9.10 23.68
C PRO A 95 -10.12 -10.18 23.64
N TRP A 96 -9.51 -10.39 22.48
CA TRP A 96 -8.39 -11.31 22.28
C TRP A 96 -7.23 -11.10 23.28
N PHE A 97 -6.94 -9.85 23.65
CA PHE A 97 -5.91 -9.51 24.63
C PHE A 97 -6.45 -9.31 26.04
N ALA A 98 -7.75 -9.12 26.22
CA ALA A 98 -8.38 -8.95 27.54
C ALA A 98 -8.29 -10.25 28.38
N THR A 99 -8.50 -11.40 27.74
CA THR A 99 -8.43 -12.72 28.40
C THR A 99 -6.99 -13.08 28.81
N ALA A 100 -6.00 -12.68 28.01
CA ALA A 100 -4.59 -12.88 28.33
C ALA A 100 -4.14 -12.06 29.54
N ALA A 101 -4.63 -10.81 29.68
CA ALA A 101 -4.35 -9.97 30.83
C ALA A 101 -4.98 -10.50 32.14
N ALA A 102 -6.14 -11.14 32.05
CA ALA A 102 -6.82 -11.75 33.20
C ALA A 102 -6.18 -13.08 33.66
N ASN A 103 -5.51 -13.79 32.76
CA ASN A 103 -4.80 -15.06 33.06
C ASN A 103 -3.37 -14.84 33.61
N VAL A 104 -2.93 -13.59 33.77
CA VAL A 104 -1.70 -13.28 34.52
C VAL A 104 -2.00 -13.39 36.02
N HIS A 105 -1.47 -14.44 36.64
CA HIS A 105 -1.41 -14.68 38.09
C HIS A 105 -1.12 -13.37 38.86
N PRO A 106 -1.78 -13.05 40.01
CA PRO A 106 -1.65 -11.76 40.65
C PRO A 106 -0.29 -11.69 41.36
N ALA A 107 0.74 -11.27 40.63
CA ALA A 107 2.08 -11.01 41.17
C ALA A 107 2.72 -9.78 40.52
N ALA A 108 1.92 -8.85 39.98
CA ALA A 108 2.38 -7.51 39.64
C ALA A 108 1.75 -6.52 40.64
N PRO A 109 2.53 -5.80 41.47
CA PRO A 109 1.97 -4.79 42.35
C PRO A 109 1.40 -3.62 41.53
N PRO A 110 0.34 -2.94 42.02
CA PRO A 110 -0.25 -1.81 41.35
C PRO A 110 0.65 -0.59 41.55
N ALA A 111 1.56 -0.33 40.60
CA ALA A 111 2.16 0.99 40.44
C ALA A 111 1.20 1.82 39.56
N ALA A 112 0.15 2.36 40.16
CA ALA A 112 0.17 3.68 40.79
C ALA A 112 0.17 4.79 39.74
N ALA A 113 -1.01 5.41 39.62
CA ALA A 113 -1.14 6.78 39.16
C ALA A 113 -0.12 7.68 39.88
N ALA A 114 0.83 8.21 39.12
CA ALA A 114 1.62 9.36 39.54
C ALA A 114 1.33 10.50 38.57
N LYS A 115 0.90 11.60 39.18
CA LYS A 115 0.50 12.84 38.53
C LYS A 115 1.68 13.48 37.81
N LEU A 116 1.31 14.29 36.83
CA LEU A 116 2.10 15.30 36.12
C LEU A 116 3.05 16.05 37.07
N ASP A 117 4.36 15.99 36.81
CA ASP A 117 5.31 17.04 37.20
C ASP A 117 6.18 17.39 35.99
N THR A 118 6.07 18.65 35.58
CA THR A 118 6.88 19.29 34.56
C THR A 118 8.31 19.44 35.10
N THR A 119 9.24 18.65 34.59
CA THR A 119 10.66 18.97 34.65
C THR A 119 11.29 18.74 33.28
N ALA A 120 11.79 19.84 32.71
CA ALA A 120 12.41 19.90 31.40
C ALA A 120 13.58 18.92 31.29
N VAL A 121 13.42 17.91 30.42
CA VAL A 121 14.52 17.06 29.98
C VAL A 121 15.04 17.65 28.68
N SER A 122 16.22 18.26 28.77
CA SER A 122 16.99 18.80 27.66
C SER A 122 17.37 17.67 26.69
N ILE A 123 16.62 17.55 25.59
CA ILE A 123 17.03 16.74 24.45
C ILE A 123 18.19 17.47 23.79
N LYS A 124 19.38 16.86 23.81
CA LYS A 124 20.46 17.28 22.91
C LYS A 124 20.02 16.87 21.51
N GLU A 125 19.81 17.85 20.63
CA GLU A 125 19.67 17.62 19.19
C GLU A 125 20.97 16.99 18.69
N GLU A 126 20.97 15.67 18.54
CA GLU A 126 21.91 15.00 17.66
C GLU A 126 21.28 14.99 16.27
N VAL A 127 21.62 16.01 15.48
CA VAL A 127 21.32 16.08 14.06
C VAL A 127 22.05 14.93 13.39
N VAL A 128 21.35 13.82 13.19
CA VAL A 128 21.79 12.77 12.27
C VAL A 128 21.51 13.29 10.87
N GLU A 129 22.57 13.75 10.21
CA GLU A 129 22.54 14.16 8.82
C GLU A 129 22.18 12.96 7.95
N PHE A 130 20.92 12.93 7.50
CA PHE A 130 20.42 11.92 6.58
C PHE A 130 21.08 12.14 5.22
N VAL A 131 22.13 11.38 4.92
CA VAL A 131 22.74 11.38 3.58
C VAL A 131 21.76 10.77 2.59
N PRO A 132 21.21 11.53 1.62
CA PRO A 132 20.28 10.96 0.65
C PRO A 132 21.05 10.07 -0.32
N LEU A 133 20.78 8.76 -0.30
CA LEU A 133 21.30 7.82 -1.30
C LEU A 133 20.44 7.90 -2.58
N MET A 134 20.45 9.06 -3.23
CA MET A 134 19.89 9.24 -4.57
C MET A 134 20.86 10.01 -5.45
N PRO A 135 21.25 9.47 -6.63
CA PRO A 135 22.02 10.23 -7.59
C PRO A 135 21.20 11.39 -8.18
N PRO A 136 21.84 12.53 -8.51
CA PRO A 136 21.13 13.71 -9.00
C PRO A 136 20.48 13.43 -10.37
N ARG A 137 19.16 13.63 -10.44
CA ARG A 137 18.45 13.71 -11.72
C ARG A 137 18.98 14.91 -12.49
N LYS A 138 19.72 14.66 -13.57
CA LYS A 138 20.09 15.70 -14.55
C LYS A 138 18.79 16.33 -15.07
N ARG A 139 18.66 17.65 -14.91
CA ARG A 139 17.62 18.44 -15.56
C ARG A 139 17.76 18.26 -17.08
N VAL A 140 16.78 17.63 -17.72
CA VAL A 140 16.64 17.67 -19.17
C VAL A 140 15.91 18.97 -19.49
N THR A 141 16.66 19.99 -19.90
CA THR A 141 16.09 21.21 -20.48
C THR A 141 15.37 20.85 -21.78
N ALA A 142 14.14 21.33 -21.94
CA ALA A 142 13.32 21.13 -23.12
C ALA A 142 14.11 21.38 -24.42
N MET A 143 14.26 20.33 -25.24
CA MET A 143 14.64 20.52 -26.63
C MET A 143 13.48 21.19 -27.34
N LYS A 144 13.67 22.43 -27.79
CA LYS A 144 12.79 23.09 -28.75
C LYS A 144 12.67 22.17 -29.97
N THR A 145 11.47 21.69 -30.21
CA THR A 145 11.07 21.02 -31.44
C THR A 145 11.35 21.95 -32.63
N LEU A 146 12.38 21.61 -33.40
CA LEU A 146 12.63 22.24 -34.68
C LEU A 146 11.55 21.74 -35.64
N ILE A 147 10.52 22.55 -35.85
CA ILE A 147 9.51 22.35 -36.88
C ILE A 147 10.24 22.29 -38.23
N ARG A 148 10.40 21.09 -38.78
CA ARG A 148 10.78 20.90 -40.19
C ARG A 148 9.66 21.52 -41.02
N LYS A 149 9.93 22.69 -41.59
CA LYS A 149 9.11 23.29 -42.65
C LYS A 149 8.97 22.25 -43.76
N LYS A 150 7.75 21.76 -43.96
CA LYS A 150 7.36 20.93 -45.10
C LYS A 150 7.60 21.78 -46.36
N ALA A 151 8.54 21.37 -47.20
CA ALA A 151 8.74 21.98 -48.50
C ALA A 151 7.44 21.87 -49.31
N PRO A 152 6.98 22.92 -50.00
CA PRO A 152 5.84 22.80 -50.90
C PRO A 152 6.26 21.95 -52.10
N LEU A 153 5.50 20.87 -52.34
CA LEU A 153 5.53 20.16 -53.62
C LEU A 153 5.15 21.18 -54.70
N ILE A 154 6.16 21.54 -55.49
CA ILE A 154 6.02 22.23 -56.76
C ILE A 154 5.07 21.39 -57.61
N VAL A 155 3.89 21.93 -57.90
CA VAL A 155 2.93 21.36 -58.84
C VAL A 155 3.39 21.79 -60.24
N PRO A 156 3.81 20.88 -61.14
CA PRO A 156 4.08 21.25 -62.53
C PRO A 156 2.76 21.51 -63.28
N PRO A 157 2.71 22.47 -64.22
CA PRO A 157 1.48 22.90 -64.86
C PRO A 157 0.99 21.95 -65.96
N ALA A 158 -0.31 22.03 -66.17
CA ALA A 158 -1.19 21.32 -67.09
C ALA A 158 -0.59 20.80 -68.41
N ARG A 159 -0.95 19.54 -68.76
CA ARG A 159 -1.18 19.15 -70.16
C ARG A 159 -2.59 18.62 -70.35
N ARG A 160 -3.35 19.49 -71.01
CA ARG A 160 -4.58 19.33 -71.77
C ARG A 160 -4.46 18.18 -72.77
N TYR A 161 -5.29 17.14 -72.62
CA TYR A 161 -5.82 16.38 -73.75
C TYR A 161 -7.31 16.11 -73.49
N LEU A 162 -8.12 16.88 -74.20
CA LEU A 162 -9.50 16.54 -74.51
C LEU A 162 -9.50 15.37 -75.51
N GLU A 163 -10.64 14.69 -75.57
CA GLU A 163 -11.09 13.76 -76.61
C GLU A 163 -10.45 12.36 -76.61
N LEU A 164 -11.26 11.37 -76.21
CA LEU A 164 -11.60 10.18 -77.00
C LEU A 164 -12.03 9.04 -76.05
N PHE A 165 -13.31 8.97 -75.69
CA PHE A 165 -14.05 7.71 -75.49
C PHE A 165 -15.55 8.04 -75.42
N ARG A 166 -16.17 8.02 -76.61
CA ARG A 166 -17.58 7.65 -76.79
C ARG A 166 -17.59 6.20 -77.25
#